data_AF-A0AAU7YNP4-F1
#
_entry.id   AF-A0AAU7YNP4-F1
#
_cell.length_a   1.000
_cell.length_b   1.000
_cell.length_c   1.000
_cell.angle_alpha   90.00
_cell.angle_beta   90.00
_cell.angle_gamma   90.00
#
_symmetry.space_group_name_H-M   'P 1'
#
loop_
_entity.id
_entity.type
_entity.pdbx_description
1 polymer ?
#
loop_
_entity_poly.entity_id
_entity_poly.type
_entity_poly.pdbx_seq_one_letter_code
_entity_poly.pdbx_strand_id
1 'polypeptide(L)'
;MGNKIIVPFGDKKGGTYELNVDLDKLSKGEMLNAIIGIGRAKEQSTFVSKINKAKKPGEVPFPNRDVQINYGKGLDYIYGTKPISDQEDKNPFTSALQKIKPSRGESEKLSWFKSTVVRAKSPNELHKAVDEALAAGARLNACNDGEWSFAEYVVLGTHFHKFDKVDRKKLIRKLMLSGAEFHDTLLENKLIGEIYNELQPEVQPQIDRQLEELEKAGESAVQEGELIDIEIDNTASYIEFSENSKIEVAKILEANRKLGNNILKIGNDAVEVKSEKGGTRNYVDVSGGGSIVLEFPTSTGKLNIILCHDVKKYDQVQVRVENKEMWAELQQIGEEIGKNCLFGGVKLKEAVEKGSFTRCGIWSEKQKEVSEKLFSWADKVRENSKETCRAL
;
A
#
# COMPACT_ATOMS: atom_id res chain seq x y z
N MET A 1 -46.59 8.94 3.30
CA MET A 1 -46.12 8.05 2.22
C MET A 1 -45.11 8.86 1.44
N GLY A 2 -43.81 8.57 1.55
CA GLY A 2 -42.76 9.35 0.86
C GLY A 2 -42.79 9.11 -0.65
N ASN A 3 -42.56 10.16 -1.43
CA ASN A 3 -42.54 10.10 -2.89
C ASN A 3 -41.23 9.47 -3.37
N LYS A 4 -41.27 8.20 -3.79
CA LYS A 4 -40.11 7.48 -4.34
C LYS A 4 -40.34 7.15 -5.81
N ILE A 5 -39.33 7.38 -6.65
CA ILE A 5 -39.28 6.86 -8.02
C ILE A 5 -38.30 5.69 -8.07
N ILE A 6 -38.72 4.61 -8.71
CA ILE A 6 -37.89 3.46 -9.02
C ILE A 6 -37.61 3.49 -10.52
N VAL A 7 -36.34 3.67 -10.91
CA VAL A 7 -35.92 3.69 -12.32
C VAL A 7 -35.20 2.38 -12.64
N PRO A 8 -35.81 1.49 -13.43
CA PRO A 8 -35.15 0.26 -13.85
C PRO A 8 -34.13 0.53 -14.97
N PHE A 9 -32.98 -0.13 -14.93
CA PHE A 9 -31.98 -0.10 -16.01
C PHE A 9 -31.26 -1.44 -16.16
N GLY A 10 -30.77 -1.74 -17.36
CA GLY A 10 -30.10 -3.00 -17.69
C GLY A 10 -28.59 -2.83 -17.89
N ASP A 11 -27.81 -3.85 -17.55
CA ASP A 11 -26.41 -3.94 -17.96
C ASP A 11 -26.23 -4.67 -19.32
N LYS A 12 -25.05 -4.53 -19.92
CA LYS A 12 -24.69 -5.18 -21.20
C LYS A 12 -24.68 -6.72 -21.13
N LYS A 13 -24.83 -7.29 -19.94
CA LYS A 13 -24.86 -8.74 -19.66
C LYS A 13 -26.27 -9.23 -19.29
N GLY A 14 -27.30 -8.40 -19.45
CA GLY A 14 -28.70 -8.76 -19.23
C GLY A 14 -29.18 -8.70 -17.77
N GLY A 15 -28.38 -8.16 -16.85
CA GLY A 15 -28.79 -7.90 -15.47
C GLY A 15 -29.71 -6.70 -15.38
N THR A 16 -30.82 -6.81 -14.63
CA THR A 16 -31.77 -5.69 -14.40
C THR A 16 -31.58 -5.13 -13.00
N TYR A 17 -31.38 -3.82 -12.90
CA TYR A 17 -31.18 -3.06 -11.66
C TYR A 17 -32.28 -2.03 -11.49
N GLU A 18 -32.49 -1.62 -10.25
CA GLU A 18 -33.44 -0.59 -9.85
C GLU A 18 -32.71 0.51 -9.10
N LEU A 19 -32.78 1.74 -9.62
CA LEU A 19 -32.32 2.95 -8.96
C LEU A 19 -33.47 3.52 -8.11
N ASN A 20 -33.27 3.61 -6.81
CA ASN A 20 -34.26 4.16 -5.87
C ASN A 20 -33.96 5.64 -5.59
N VAL A 21 -34.86 6.52 -6.02
CA VAL A 21 -34.71 7.98 -5.89
C VAL A 21 -35.76 8.55 -4.93
N ASP A 22 -35.31 9.30 -3.95
CA ASP A 22 -36.15 10.09 -3.03
C ASP A 22 -36.48 11.44 -3.65
N LEU A 23 -37.73 11.64 -4.06
CA LEU A 23 -38.14 12.91 -4.66
C LEU A 23 -38.18 14.05 -3.64
N ASP A 24 -38.37 13.74 -2.35
CA ASP A 24 -38.40 14.76 -1.31
C ASP A 24 -37.00 15.38 -1.13
N LYS A 25 -35.94 14.61 -1.39
CA LYS A 25 -34.54 15.09 -1.41
C LYS A 25 -34.15 15.74 -2.74
N LEU A 26 -34.75 15.31 -3.86
CA LEU A 26 -34.52 15.88 -5.18
C LEU A 26 -34.93 17.36 -5.27
N SER A 27 -35.96 17.76 -4.50
CA SER A 27 -36.49 19.13 -4.46
C SER A 27 -35.56 20.18 -3.84
N LYS A 28 -34.46 19.75 -3.19
CA LYS A 28 -33.49 20.64 -2.49
C LYS A 28 -32.15 20.82 -3.22
N GLY A 29 -32.01 20.29 -4.43
CA GLY A 29 -30.78 20.39 -5.23
C GLY A 29 -29.90 19.13 -5.20
N GLU A 30 -29.05 19.01 -6.24
CA GLU A 30 -28.14 17.92 -6.64
C GLU A 30 -28.67 16.47 -6.57
N MET A 31 -28.80 15.87 -7.77
CA MET A 31 -29.37 14.53 -8.00
C MET A 31 -28.68 13.41 -7.18
N LEU A 32 -27.38 13.56 -6.89
CA LEU A 32 -26.59 12.59 -6.12
C LEU A 32 -27.12 12.37 -4.70
N ASN A 33 -27.62 13.43 -4.05
CA ASN A 33 -28.13 13.35 -2.68
C ASN A 33 -29.51 12.68 -2.56
N ALA A 34 -30.21 12.53 -3.69
CA ALA A 34 -31.53 11.92 -3.76
C ALA A 34 -31.49 10.41 -4.04
N ILE A 35 -30.34 9.86 -4.43
CA ILE A 35 -30.16 8.42 -4.68
C ILE A 35 -30.02 7.71 -3.33
N ILE A 36 -30.98 6.86 -2.97
CA ILE A 36 -30.94 6.11 -1.70
C ILE A 36 -30.33 4.71 -1.88
N GLY A 37 -30.27 4.20 -3.11
CA GLY A 37 -29.59 2.94 -3.38
C GLY A 37 -29.89 2.36 -4.75
N ILE A 38 -29.02 1.44 -5.17
CA ILE A 38 -29.14 0.64 -6.39
C ILE A 38 -29.17 -0.83 -5.99
N GLY A 39 -30.19 -1.57 -6.44
CA GLY A 39 -30.34 -3.00 -6.15
C GLY A 39 -30.67 -3.81 -7.41
N ARG A 40 -30.37 -5.11 -7.41
CA ARG A 40 -30.81 -6.03 -8.48
C ARG A 40 -32.29 -6.34 -8.31
N ALA A 41 -33.05 -6.25 -9.40
CA ALA A 41 -34.47 -6.57 -9.36
C ALA A 41 -34.66 -8.05 -8.98
N LYS A 42 -35.41 -8.31 -7.88
CA LYS A 42 -35.81 -9.61 -7.32
C LYS A 42 -34.91 -10.31 -6.28
N GLU A 43 -33.87 -9.67 -5.74
CA GLU A 43 -33.24 -10.15 -4.50
C GLU A 43 -33.76 -9.35 -3.30
N GLN A 44 -34.71 -9.92 -2.57
CA GLN A 44 -35.10 -9.40 -1.26
C GLN A 44 -33.95 -9.59 -0.27
N SER A 45 -33.38 -8.48 0.21
CA SER A 45 -32.50 -8.43 1.38
C SER A 45 -33.17 -9.10 2.58
N THR A 46 -32.80 -10.34 2.88
CA THR A 46 -33.15 -11.02 4.13
C THR A 46 -31.93 -11.04 5.03
N PHE A 47 -31.83 -9.99 5.86
CA PHE A 47 -30.97 -9.97 7.03
C PHE A 47 -31.51 -10.98 8.05
N VAL A 48 -30.79 -12.07 8.32
CA VAL A 48 -31.11 -13.01 9.40
C VAL A 48 -29.97 -13.00 10.40
N SER A 49 -30.10 -12.17 11.44
CA SER A 49 -29.28 -12.25 12.64
C SER A 49 -29.63 -13.53 13.41
N LYS A 50 -28.69 -14.47 13.57
CA LYS A 50 -28.80 -15.53 14.59
C LYS A 50 -27.82 -15.24 15.73
N ILE A 51 -28.35 -14.58 16.75
CA ILE A 51 -27.79 -14.51 18.09
C ILE A 51 -27.93 -15.90 18.72
N ASN A 52 -26.82 -16.58 19.03
CA ASN A 52 -26.83 -17.64 20.02
C ASN A 52 -26.47 -17.05 21.39
N LYS A 53 -27.49 -16.80 22.21
CA LYS A 53 -27.35 -16.61 23.66
C LYS A 53 -27.17 -17.99 24.31
N ALA A 54 -26.03 -18.22 24.97
CA ALA A 54 -25.94 -18.84 26.30
C ALA A 54 -24.48 -19.11 26.73
N LYS A 55 -23.98 -18.34 27.70
CA LYS A 55 -23.51 -18.83 29.02
C LYS A 55 -23.18 -17.65 29.94
N LYS A 56 -23.53 -17.81 31.22
CA LYS A 56 -23.50 -16.82 32.31
C LYS A 56 -22.06 -16.53 32.81
N PRO A 57 -21.86 -15.44 33.58
CA PRO A 57 -20.56 -14.84 33.86
C PRO A 57 -19.79 -15.62 34.93
N GLY A 58 -18.51 -15.85 34.68
CA GLY A 58 -17.55 -16.40 35.64
C GLY A 58 -16.14 -15.95 35.24
N GLU A 59 -15.52 -15.20 36.15
CA GLU A 59 -14.10 -14.85 36.28
C GLU A 59 -13.23 -14.84 35.01
N VAL A 60 -12.86 -13.63 34.59
CA VAL A 60 -11.75 -13.40 33.65
C VAL A 60 -10.45 -13.80 34.36
N PRO A 61 -9.69 -14.81 33.89
CA PRO A 61 -8.35 -15.04 34.40
C PRO A 61 -7.46 -13.92 33.86
N PHE A 62 -6.78 -13.20 34.74
CA PHE A 62 -5.65 -12.35 34.36
C PHE A 62 -4.67 -13.18 33.53
N PRO A 63 -4.23 -12.73 32.35
CA PRO A 63 -3.27 -13.50 31.56
C PRO A 63 -1.93 -13.47 32.28
N ASN A 64 -1.60 -14.64 32.83
CA ASN A 64 -0.30 -14.99 33.36
C ASN A 64 0.76 -14.78 32.25
N ARG A 65 1.94 -14.29 32.66
CA ARG A 65 3.10 -14.15 31.77
C ARG A 65 3.45 -15.56 31.26
N ASP A 66 3.47 -15.73 29.94
CA ASP A 66 4.03 -16.86 29.15
C ASP A 66 3.04 -17.41 28.11
N VAL A 67 2.65 -16.58 27.14
CA VAL A 67 1.99 -17.06 25.92
C VAL A 67 2.77 -16.55 24.70
N GLN A 68 3.33 -17.50 23.94
CA GLN A 68 3.88 -17.29 22.60
C GLN A 68 2.81 -16.71 21.68
N ILE A 69 3.03 -15.49 21.21
CA ILE A 69 2.13 -14.82 20.27
C ILE A 69 2.38 -15.40 18.87
N ASN A 70 1.38 -16.09 18.33
CA ASN A 70 1.34 -16.51 16.95
C ASN A 70 0.91 -15.30 16.10
N TYR A 71 1.86 -14.67 15.41
CA TYR A 71 1.76 -13.31 14.84
C TYR A 71 0.65 -13.10 13.80
N GLY A 72 0.06 -14.15 13.23
CA GLY A 72 -1.04 -14.05 12.25
C GLY A 72 -2.45 -14.35 12.77
N LYS A 73 -2.61 -14.88 13.99
CA LYS A 73 -3.95 -15.24 14.53
C LYS A 73 -4.34 -14.48 15.80
N GLY A 74 -3.38 -13.83 16.46
CA GLY A 74 -3.62 -13.08 17.70
C GLY A 74 -4.05 -11.62 17.50
N LEU A 75 -3.84 -11.03 16.31
CA LEU A 75 -4.08 -9.61 16.05
C LEU A 75 -5.54 -9.32 15.66
N ASP A 76 -6.13 -10.15 14.80
CA ASP A 76 -7.56 -10.10 14.46
C ASP A 76 -8.47 -10.37 15.66
N TYR A 77 -7.93 -11.02 16.71
CA TYR A 77 -8.67 -11.23 17.96
C TYR A 77 -8.91 -9.92 18.73
N ILE A 78 -8.02 -8.93 18.59
CA ILE A 78 -8.09 -7.68 19.38
C ILE A 78 -9.02 -6.67 18.73
N TYR A 79 -8.99 -6.56 17.40
CA TYR A 79 -9.76 -5.55 16.66
C TYR A 79 -10.82 -6.14 15.71
N GLY A 80 -10.89 -7.46 15.59
CA GLY A 80 -11.71 -8.15 14.59
C GLY A 80 -11.04 -8.19 13.22
N THR A 81 -11.52 -9.09 12.36
CA THR A 81 -11.29 -8.99 10.91
C THR A 81 -12.15 -7.85 10.35
N LYS A 82 -11.69 -7.23 9.27
CA LYS A 82 -12.50 -6.29 8.52
C LYS A 82 -13.80 -6.99 8.07
N PRO A 83 -14.98 -6.36 8.15
CA PRO A 83 -16.21 -6.98 7.67
C PRO A 83 -16.05 -7.34 6.19
N ILE A 84 -16.20 -8.62 5.85
CA ILE A 84 -16.16 -9.06 4.46
C ILE A 84 -17.41 -8.51 3.79
N SER A 85 -17.23 -7.45 3.00
CA SER A 85 -18.21 -7.02 2.02
C SER A 85 -17.91 -7.77 0.72
N ASP A 86 -18.89 -8.53 0.20
CA ASP A 86 -18.82 -9.22 -1.10
C ASP A 86 -18.57 -8.25 -2.29
N GLN A 87 -18.48 -6.94 -2.01
CA GLN A 87 -18.23 -5.85 -2.95
C GLN A 87 -16.80 -5.27 -2.89
N GLU A 88 -15.96 -5.56 -1.90
CA GLU A 88 -14.65 -4.87 -1.79
C GLU A 88 -13.66 -5.24 -2.91
N ASP A 89 -13.52 -6.52 -3.24
CA ASP A 89 -12.72 -6.96 -4.41
C ASP A 89 -13.33 -6.52 -5.76
N LYS A 90 -14.55 -5.99 -5.72
CA LYS A 90 -15.29 -5.49 -6.89
C LYS A 90 -15.53 -3.99 -6.85
N ASN A 91 -15.00 -3.27 -5.86
CA ASN A 91 -15.16 -1.84 -5.76
C ASN A 91 -14.21 -1.18 -6.77
N PRO A 92 -14.73 -0.64 -7.89
CA PRO A 92 -13.86 -0.01 -8.88
C PRO A 92 -13.15 1.23 -8.31
N PHE A 93 -13.69 1.82 -7.24
CA PHE A 93 -13.22 3.06 -6.61
C PHE A 93 -12.19 2.86 -5.51
N THR A 94 -11.78 1.62 -5.21
CA THR A 94 -10.64 1.40 -4.30
C THR A 94 -9.36 1.95 -4.93
N SER A 95 -8.54 2.64 -4.14
CA SER A 95 -7.26 3.20 -4.60
C SER A 95 -6.37 2.11 -5.21
N ALA A 96 -5.68 2.44 -6.30
CA ALA A 96 -4.78 1.55 -7.01
C ALA A 96 -3.63 1.06 -6.10
N LEU A 97 -3.10 1.93 -5.23
CA LEU A 97 -2.11 1.59 -4.22
C LEU A 97 -2.62 0.56 -3.21
N GLN A 98 -3.90 0.65 -2.80
CA GLN A 98 -4.51 -0.33 -1.91
C GLN A 98 -4.71 -1.68 -2.62
N LYS A 99 -5.01 -1.69 -3.92
CA LYS A 99 -5.11 -2.92 -4.74
C LYS A 99 -3.76 -3.63 -4.88
N ILE A 100 -2.63 -2.94 -4.73
CA ILE A 100 -1.30 -3.57 -4.74
C ILE A 100 -1.03 -4.23 -3.39
N LYS A 101 -1.24 -5.54 -3.36
CA LYS A 101 -1.00 -6.38 -2.18
C LYS A 101 0.43 -6.20 -1.64
N PRO A 102 0.61 -6.14 -0.32
CA PRO A 102 1.94 -6.07 0.26
C PRO A 102 2.74 -7.34 -0.06
N SER A 103 4.01 -7.15 -0.43
CA SER A 103 4.96 -8.27 -0.51
C SER A 103 5.02 -9.01 0.83
N ARG A 104 5.59 -10.22 0.85
CA ARG A 104 5.81 -10.94 2.11
C ARG A 104 6.65 -10.13 3.10
N GLY A 105 7.76 -9.55 2.63
CA GLY A 105 8.65 -8.77 3.50
C GLY A 105 8.00 -7.48 4.00
N GLU A 106 7.16 -6.85 3.18
CA GLU A 106 6.37 -5.70 3.59
C GLU A 106 5.27 -6.09 4.60
N SER A 107 4.57 -7.20 4.36
CA SER A 107 3.58 -7.77 5.29
C SER A 107 4.20 -8.05 6.66
N GLU A 108 5.40 -8.62 6.71
CA GLU A 108 6.13 -8.87 7.96
C GLU A 108 6.46 -7.54 8.69
N LYS A 109 6.89 -6.51 7.95
CA LYS A 109 7.13 -5.16 8.52
C LYS A 109 5.84 -4.50 9.02
N LEU A 110 4.78 -4.52 8.23
CA LEU A 110 3.47 -3.96 8.61
C LEU A 110 2.91 -4.69 9.84
N SER A 111 3.03 -6.03 9.90
CA SER A 111 2.63 -6.82 11.07
C SER A 111 3.42 -6.41 12.32
N TRP A 112 4.73 -6.16 12.18
CA TRP A 112 5.55 -5.64 13.28
C TRP A 112 5.03 -4.28 13.78
N PHE A 113 4.79 -3.32 12.88
CA PHE A 113 4.24 -2.01 13.26
C PHE A 113 2.85 -2.11 13.90
N LYS A 114 1.93 -2.93 13.34
CA LYS A 114 0.62 -3.22 13.92
C LYS A 114 0.76 -3.81 15.33
N SER A 115 1.74 -4.68 15.57
CA SER A 115 2.01 -5.23 16.90
C SER A 115 2.48 -4.17 17.89
N THR A 116 3.32 -3.23 17.45
CA THR A 116 3.78 -2.11 18.30
C THR A 116 2.62 -1.20 18.71
N VAL A 117 1.68 -0.93 17.79
CA VAL A 117 0.43 -0.18 18.07
C VAL A 117 -0.40 -0.86 19.16
N VAL A 118 -0.60 -2.17 19.06
CA VAL A 118 -1.34 -2.96 20.06
C VAL A 118 -0.68 -2.89 21.44
N ARG A 119 0.66 -3.00 21.47
CA ARG A 119 1.44 -3.08 22.71
C ARG A 119 1.65 -1.73 23.40
N ALA A 120 1.42 -0.62 22.68
CA ALA A 120 1.56 0.72 23.23
C ALA A 120 0.66 0.89 24.46
N LYS A 121 1.24 1.31 25.58
CA LYS A 121 0.52 1.50 26.86
C LYS A 121 0.14 2.95 27.14
N SER A 122 0.56 3.86 26.27
CA SER A 122 0.34 5.30 26.43
C SER A 122 0.23 6.01 25.08
N PRO A 123 -0.35 7.23 25.06
CA PRO A 123 -0.33 8.10 23.89
C PRO A 123 1.06 8.30 23.29
N ASN A 124 2.07 8.52 24.13
CA ASN A 124 3.42 8.76 23.67
C ASN A 124 4.02 7.52 22.98
N GLU A 125 3.78 6.33 23.51
CA GLU A 125 4.24 5.08 22.88
C GLU A 125 3.56 4.85 21.53
N LEU A 126 2.26 5.15 21.42
CA LEU A 126 1.55 5.01 20.15
C LEU A 126 2.02 6.03 19.11
N HIS A 127 2.20 7.29 19.51
CA HIS A 127 2.79 8.33 18.65
C HIS A 127 4.16 7.91 18.13
N LYS A 128 5.02 7.38 19.01
CA LYS A 128 6.35 6.89 18.63
C LYS A 128 6.27 5.75 17.61
N ALA A 129 5.37 4.78 17.82
CA ALA A 129 5.17 3.67 16.90
C ALA A 129 4.75 4.15 15.50
N VAL A 130 3.86 5.15 15.44
CA VAL A 130 3.44 5.77 14.18
C VAL A 130 4.58 6.54 13.51
N ASP A 131 5.37 7.29 14.28
CA ASP A 131 6.52 8.02 13.75
C ASP A 131 7.59 7.09 13.19
N GLU A 132 7.86 5.96 13.86
CA GLU A 132 8.76 4.92 13.36
C GLU A 132 8.23 4.28 12.06
N ALA A 133 6.92 4.03 11.96
CA ALA A 133 6.30 3.48 10.75
C ALA A 133 6.39 4.44 9.57
N LEU A 134 6.06 5.72 9.79
CA LEU A 134 6.13 6.76 8.76
C LEU A 134 7.57 6.96 8.27
N ALA A 135 8.53 7.06 9.20
CA ALA A 135 9.95 7.22 8.88
C ALA A 135 10.54 6.01 8.12
N ALA A 136 10.01 4.81 8.36
CA ALA A 136 10.38 3.61 7.63
C ALA A 136 9.74 3.49 6.24
N GLY A 137 8.86 4.43 5.87
CA GLY A 137 8.14 4.42 4.59
C GLY A 137 7.05 3.35 4.51
N ALA A 138 6.42 3.00 5.65
CA ALA A 138 5.30 2.06 5.64
C ALA A 138 4.15 2.59 4.79
N ARG A 139 3.60 1.74 3.90
CA ARG A 139 2.35 2.00 3.19
C ARG A 139 1.19 1.85 4.17
N LEU A 140 0.52 2.96 4.43
CA LEU A 140 -0.52 3.11 5.44
C LEU A 140 -1.79 2.38 5.05
N ASN A 141 -2.09 2.36 3.75
CA ASN A 141 -3.33 1.82 3.18
C ASN A 141 -3.18 0.35 2.77
N ALA A 142 -1.95 -0.15 2.65
CA ALA A 142 -1.66 -1.52 2.26
C ALA A 142 -2.17 -2.55 3.28
N CYS A 143 -2.93 -3.53 2.81
CA CYS A 143 -3.45 -4.65 3.60
C CYS A 143 -3.65 -5.89 2.73
N ASN A 144 -3.70 -7.06 3.37
CA ASN A 144 -4.21 -8.28 2.73
C ASN A 144 -5.74 -8.30 2.81
N ASP A 145 -6.37 -9.09 1.95
CA ASP A 145 -7.82 -9.25 1.92
C ASP A 145 -8.38 -9.60 3.31
N GLY A 146 -9.35 -8.83 3.77
CA GLY A 146 -9.99 -9.02 5.08
C GLY A 146 -9.22 -8.46 6.29
N GLU A 147 -8.02 -7.91 6.09
CA GLU A 147 -7.27 -7.21 7.13
C GLU A 147 -7.58 -5.70 7.14
N TRP A 148 -7.50 -5.08 8.31
CA TRP A 148 -7.42 -3.64 8.44
C TRP A 148 -6.04 -3.12 8.02
N SER A 149 -5.99 -1.94 7.41
CA SER A 149 -4.75 -1.25 7.05
C SER A 149 -3.97 -0.83 8.31
N PHE A 150 -2.69 -0.45 8.15
CA PHE A 150 -1.92 0.05 9.31
C PHE A 150 -2.55 1.32 9.89
N ALA A 151 -3.00 2.24 9.04
CA ALA A 151 -3.67 3.46 9.49
C ALA A 151 -4.93 3.15 10.32
N GLU A 152 -5.75 2.20 9.87
CA GLU A 152 -6.96 1.81 10.57
C GLU A 152 -6.65 1.11 11.89
N TYR A 153 -5.61 0.27 11.94
CA TYR A 153 -5.10 -0.32 13.19
C TYR A 153 -4.71 0.74 14.21
N VAL A 154 -4.07 1.84 13.78
CA VAL A 154 -3.72 2.96 14.67
C VAL A 154 -4.97 3.62 15.22
N VAL A 155 -5.96 3.92 14.37
CA VAL A 155 -7.22 4.55 14.78
C VAL A 155 -7.98 3.68 15.78
N LEU A 156 -8.11 2.38 15.50
CA LEU A 156 -8.69 1.39 16.41
C LEU A 156 -7.91 1.30 17.72
N GLY A 157 -6.57 1.37 17.66
CA GLY A 157 -5.69 1.47 18.81
C GLY A 157 -6.02 2.66 19.72
N THR A 158 -6.26 3.85 19.16
CA THR A 158 -6.65 5.03 19.96
C THR A 158 -8.00 4.84 20.67
N HIS A 159 -8.90 4.02 20.10
CA HIS A 159 -10.18 3.71 20.71
C HIS A 159 -10.00 2.73 21.88
N PHE A 160 -9.24 1.65 21.65
CA PHE A 160 -8.97 0.62 22.66
C PHE A 160 -8.21 1.17 23.86
N HIS A 161 -7.19 2.00 23.63
CA HIS A 161 -6.41 2.65 24.68
C HIS A 161 -7.10 3.87 25.30
N LYS A 162 -8.37 4.13 24.94
CA LYS A 162 -9.22 5.20 25.49
C LYS A 162 -8.57 6.59 25.45
N PHE A 163 -7.94 6.92 24.34
CA PHE A 163 -7.36 8.25 24.16
C PHE A 163 -8.47 9.30 24.19
N ASP A 164 -8.12 10.48 24.71
CA ASP A 164 -9.00 11.62 24.62
C ASP A 164 -9.13 12.10 23.15
N LYS A 165 -10.09 13.01 22.93
CA LYS A 165 -10.36 13.55 21.59
C LYS A 165 -9.15 14.30 21.01
N VAL A 166 -8.35 14.96 21.85
CA VAL A 166 -7.22 15.80 21.41
C VAL A 166 -6.10 14.93 20.87
N ASP A 167 -5.69 13.89 21.60
CA ASP A 167 -4.62 13.00 21.19
C ASP A 167 -5.04 12.12 20.00
N ARG A 168 -6.30 11.66 19.98
CA ARG A 168 -6.84 10.97 18.79
C ARG A 168 -6.81 11.87 17.55
N LYS A 169 -7.22 13.14 17.69
CA LYS A 169 -7.19 14.12 16.59
C LYS A 169 -5.77 14.34 16.06
N LYS A 170 -4.75 14.40 16.92
CA LYS A 170 -3.34 14.51 16.49
C LYS A 170 -2.89 13.33 15.65
N LEU A 171 -3.24 12.10 16.04
CA LEU A 171 -2.87 10.88 15.30
C LEU A 171 -3.60 10.78 13.97
N ILE A 172 -4.92 10.95 13.96
CA ILE A 172 -5.72 10.92 12.73
C ILE A 172 -5.23 11.98 11.75
N ARG A 173 -4.99 13.21 12.22
CA ARG A 173 -4.42 14.29 11.40
C ARG A 173 -3.09 13.89 10.77
N LYS A 174 -2.19 13.29 11.57
CA LYS A 174 -0.87 12.85 11.08
C LYS A 174 -1.02 11.81 9.98
N LEU A 175 -1.90 10.82 10.16
CA LEU A 175 -2.17 9.79 9.15
C LEU A 175 -2.78 10.38 7.87
N MET A 176 -3.80 11.25 8.00
CA MET A 176 -4.43 11.91 6.84
C MET A 176 -3.43 12.76 6.05
N LEU A 177 -2.56 13.52 6.73
CA LEU A 177 -1.50 14.31 6.08
C LEU A 177 -0.46 13.44 5.35
N SER A 178 -0.43 12.14 5.65
CA SER A 178 0.40 11.15 5.00
C SER A 178 -0.38 10.31 3.98
N GLY A 179 -1.59 10.71 3.57
CA GLY A 179 -2.37 10.01 2.55
C GLY A 179 -3.13 8.78 3.06
N ALA A 180 -3.37 8.67 4.37
CA ALA A 180 -4.16 7.56 4.89
C ALA A 180 -5.63 7.65 4.47
N GLU A 181 -6.15 6.53 3.96
CA GLU A 181 -7.56 6.30 3.65
C GLU A 181 -8.20 5.48 4.77
N PHE A 182 -9.43 5.82 5.12
CA PHE A 182 -10.19 5.12 6.15
C PHE A 182 -11.48 4.57 5.56
N HIS A 183 -11.78 3.31 5.85
CA HIS A 183 -13.04 2.73 5.39
C HIS A 183 -14.25 3.39 6.04
N ASP A 184 -15.34 3.49 5.27
CA ASP A 184 -16.61 4.07 5.74
C ASP A 184 -17.10 3.44 7.04
N THR A 185 -16.96 2.11 7.19
CA THR A 185 -17.34 1.41 8.43
C THR A 185 -16.57 1.91 9.65
N LEU A 186 -15.31 2.31 9.49
CA LEU A 186 -14.54 2.92 10.58
C LEU A 186 -15.04 4.34 10.88
N LEU A 187 -15.41 5.09 9.84
CA LEU A 187 -15.93 6.46 9.94
C LEU A 187 -17.37 6.54 10.49
N GLU A 188 -18.17 5.47 10.36
CA GLU A 188 -19.48 5.35 11.00
C GLU A 188 -19.41 5.41 12.53
N ASN A 189 -18.24 5.13 13.12
CA ASN A 189 -18.02 5.39 14.53
C ASN A 189 -18.12 6.89 14.80
N LYS A 190 -19.17 7.30 15.51
CA LYS A 190 -19.51 8.70 15.78
C LYS A 190 -18.30 9.58 16.13
N LEU A 191 -17.45 9.14 17.04
CA LEU A 191 -16.33 9.95 17.51
C LEU A 191 -15.17 10.00 16.49
N ILE A 192 -14.92 8.92 15.76
CA ILE A 192 -13.90 8.91 14.70
C ILE A 192 -14.37 9.75 13.52
N GLY A 193 -15.62 9.55 13.07
CA GLY A 193 -16.24 10.34 11.99
C GLY A 193 -16.31 11.84 12.31
N GLU A 194 -16.65 12.22 13.55
CA GLU A 194 -16.61 13.62 13.98
C GLU A 194 -15.20 14.22 13.88
N ILE A 195 -14.17 13.50 14.33
CA ILE A 195 -12.78 13.98 14.24
C ILE A 195 -12.33 14.08 12.79
N TYR A 196 -12.68 13.10 11.95
CA TYR A 196 -12.35 13.10 10.53
C TYR A 196 -12.98 14.31 9.83
N ASN A 197 -14.27 14.55 10.02
CA ASN A 197 -14.98 15.69 9.42
C ASN A 197 -14.43 17.05 9.90
N GLU A 198 -13.97 17.13 11.17
CA GLU A 198 -13.30 18.33 11.68
C GLU A 198 -11.92 18.57 11.03
N LEU A 199 -11.20 17.51 10.66
CA LEU A 199 -9.85 17.58 10.10
C LEU A 199 -9.84 17.71 8.57
N GLN A 200 -10.85 17.16 7.89
CA GLN A 200 -10.94 17.16 6.44
C GLN A 200 -10.72 18.55 5.80
N PRO A 201 -11.40 19.64 6.20
CA PRO A 201 -11.17 20.95 5.58
C PRO A 201 -9.78 21.54 5.86
N GLU A 202 -9.09 21.07 6.91
CA GLU A 202 -7.72 21.48 7.22
C GLU A 202 -6.68 20.68 6.44
N VAL A 203 -6.89 19.37 6.27
CA VAL A 203 -5.93 18.45 5.68
C VAL A 203 -6.06 18.36 4.17
N GLN A 204 -7.29 18.35 3.64
CA GLN A 204 -7.54 18.14 2.21
C GLN A 204 -6.77 19.13 1.32
N PRO A 205 -6.74 20.45 1.58
CA PRO A 205 -6.00 21.39 0.73
C PRO A 205 -4.49 21.13 0.68
N GLN A 206 -3.92 20.51 1.71
CA GLN A 206 -2.50 20.17 1.75
C GLN A 206 -2.20 18.93 0.90
N ILE A 207 -3.10 17.95 0.91
CA ILE A 207 -3.02 16.75 0.06
C ILE A 207 -3.26 17.14 -1.40
N ASP A 208 -4.30 17.92 -1.69
CA ASP A 208 -4.62 18.39 -3.03
C ASP A 208 -3.43 19.13 -3.66
N ARG A 209 -2.75 19.97 -2.88
CA ARG A 209 -1.55 20.67 -3.34
C ARG A 209 -0.40 19.71 -3.68
N GLN A 210 -0.19 18.67 -2.87
CA GLN A 210 0.84 17.67 -3.16
C GLN A 210 0.50 16.87 -4.42
N LEU A 211 -0.76 16.49 -4.58
CA LEU A 211 -1.26 15.82 -5.78
C LEU A 211 -1.12 16.72 -7.02
N GLU A 212 -1.46 18.00 -6.94
CA GLU A 212 -1.32 18.96 -8.04
C GLU A 212 0.15 19.16 -8.46
N GLU A 213 1.07 19.22 -7.50
CA GLU A 213 2.52 19.27 -7.78
C GLU A 213 2.99 18.00 -8.50
N LEU A 214 2.48 16.84 -8.11
CA LEU A 214 2.79 15.55 -8.73
C LEU A 214 2.13 15.40 -10.12
N GLU A 215 0.91 15.89 -10.28
CA GLU A 215 0.17 15.92 -11.54
C GLU A 215 0.91 16.72 -12.58
N LYS A 216 1.30 17.96 -12.27
CA LYS A 216 2.12 18.80 -13.16
C LYS A 216 3.42 18.11 -13.55
N ALA A 217 4.06 17.42 -12.62
CA ALA A 217 5.29 16.69 -12.88
C ALA A 217 5.04 15.48 -13.82
N GLY A 218 3.98 14.71 -13.55
CA GLY A 218 3.52 13.60 -14.36
C GLY A 218 3.22 14.03 -15.79
N GLU A 219 2.38 15.05 -15.96
CA GLU A 219 2.04 15.63 -17.27
C GLU A 219 3.28 16.12 -18.02
N SER A 220 4.18 16.84 -17.35
CA SER A 220 5.41 17.36 -17.97
C SER A 220 6.43 16.28 -18.37
N ALA A 221 6.28 15.08 -17.80
CA ALA A 221 7.11 13.92 -18.10
C ALA A 221 6.62 13.15 -19.32
N VAL A 222 5.35 13.28 -19.71
CA VAL A 222 4.78 12.58 -20.86
C VAL A 222 5.37 13.13 -22.17
N GLN A 223 6.02 12.27 -22.93
CA GLN A 223 6.46 12.54 -24.31
C GLN A 223 5.43 12.03 -25.32
N GLU A 224 4.82 10.88 -25.02
CA GLU A 224 3.73 10.26 -25.78
C GLU A 224 2.76 9.60 -24.79
N GLY A 225 1.46 9.66 -25.08
CA GLY A 225 0.40 9.14 -24.19
C GLY A 225 -0.22 10.22 -23.30
N GLU A 226 -0.75 9.82 -22.15
CA GLU A 226 -1.41 10.72 -21.18
C GLU A 226 -1.26 10.18 -19.76
N LEU A 227 -1.30 11.09 -18.79
CA LEU A 227 -1.43 10.77 -17.37
C LEU A 227 -2.89 10.39 -17.09
N ILE A 228 -3.11 9.29 -16.36
CA ILE A 228 -4.43 8.73 -16.06
C ILE A 228 -4.80 8.91 -14.60
N ASP A 229 -3.88 8.63 -13.68
CA ASP A 229 -4.18 8.63 -12.25
C ASP A 229 -2.92 8.87 -11.40
N ILE A 230 -3.12 9.45 -10.22
CA ILE A 230 -2.07 9.73 -9.24
C ILE A 230 -2.57 9.49 -7.83
N GLU A 231 -1.79 8.76 -7.05
CA GLU A 231 -2.05 8.50 -5.64
C GLU A 231 -0.78 8.63 -4.80
N ILE A 232 -0.95 8.96 -3.52
CA ILE A 232 0.13 9.05 -2.53
C ILE A 232 -0.27 8.24 -1.30
N ASP A 233 0.65 7.38 -0.85
CA ASP A 233 0.57 6.67 0.43
C ASP A 233 1.92 6.83 1.17
N ASN A 234 1.94 7.72 2.16
CA ASN A 234 3.10 8.12 2.93
C ASN A 234 4.27 8.58 2.05
N THR A 235 5.29 7.73 1.88
CA THR A 235 6.46 8.01 1.03
C THR A 235 6.39 7.34 -0.34
N ALA A 236 5.30 6.62 -0.61
CA ALA A 236 5.05 5.96 -1.87
C ALA A 236 4.12 6.80 -2.75
N SER A 237 4.42 6.88 -4.04
CA SER A 237 3.47 7.38 -5.05
C SER A 237 3.13 6.28 -6.04
N TYR A 238 1.93 6.36 -6.58
CA TYR A 238 1.50 5.62 -7.76
C TYR A 238 1.09 6.59 -8.83
N ILE A 239 1.55 6.33 -10.05
CA ILE A 239 1.27 7.17 -11.21
C ILE A 239 0.94 6.24 -12.36
N GLU A 240 -0.27 6.38 -12.88
CA GLU A 240 -0.76 5.61 -14.01
C GLU A 240 -0.75 6.45 -15.27
N PHE A 241 -0.25 5.86 -16.35
CA PHE A 241 -0.24 6.42 -17.68
C PHE A 241 -0.99 5.52 -18.64
N SER A 242 -1.46 6.11 -19.74
CA SER A 242 -2.14 5.37 -20.79
C SER A 242 -1.24 4.33 -21.45
N GLU A 243 -1.87 3.35 -22.10
CA GLU A 243 -1.15 2.27 -22.76
C GLU A 243 -0.17 2.81 -23.82
N ASN A 244 1.04 2.24 -23.86
CA ASN A 244 2.14 2.65 -24.75
C ASN A 244 2.71 4.06 -24.49
N SER A 245 2.44 4.65 -23.32
CA SER A 245 3.04 5.95 -22.96
C SER A 245 4.57 5.90 -22.94
N LYS A 246 5.19 7.01 -23.36
CA LYS A 246 6.62 7.27 -23.22
C LYS A 246 6.83 8.41 -22.23
N ILE A 247 7.55 8.14 -21.15
CA ILE A 247 7.68 9.09 -20.03
C ILE A 247 9.14 9.35 -19.65
N GLU A 248 9.42 10.59 -19.24
CA GLU A 248 10.70 11.00 -18.69
C GLU A 248 10.69 10.86 -17.16
N VAL A 249 11.03 9.65 -16.69
CA VAL A 249 11.02 9.28 -15.25
C VAL A 249 11.79 10.27 -14.36
N ALA A 250 12.85 10.91 -14.87
CA ALA A 250 13.63 11.86 -14.10
C ALA A 250 12.80 13.07 -13.61
N LYS A 251 11.90 13.62 -14.43
CA LYS A 251 11.06 14.77 -14.06
C LYS A 251 10.10 14.44 -12.93
N ILE A 252 9.51 13.25 -12.97
CA ILE A 252 8.61 12.74 -11.92
C ILE A 252 9.38 12.67 -10.60
N LEU A 253 10.55 12.01 -10.61
CA LEU A 253 11.33 11.79 -9.39
C LEU A 253 11.94 13.08 -8.83
N GLU A 254 12.17 14.09 -9.65
CA GLU A 254 12.60 15.41 -9.19
C GLU A 254 11.51 16.16 -8.42
N ALA A 255 10.26 16.09 -8.88
CA ALA A 255 9.11 16.61 -8.13
C ALA A 255 8.86 15.77 -6.86
N ASN A 256 9.08 14.46 -6.95
CA ASN A 256 8.91 13.50 -5.86
C ASN A 256 10.15 13.28 -4.99
N ARG A 257 11.08 14.24 -4.86
CA ARG A 257 12.28 14.05 -4.01
C ARG A 257 11.99 13.70 -2.55
N LYS A 258 10.80 14.04 -2.05
CA LYS A 258 10.33 13.68 -0.70
C LYS A 258 9.74 12.26 -0.64
N LEU A 259 9.27 11.72 -1.76
CA LEU A 259 8.69 10.39 -1.88
C LEU A 259 9.78 9.42 -2.34
N GLY A 260 10.17 8.54 -1.43
CA GLY A 260 11.28 7.61 -1.64
C GLY A 260 10.95 6.46 -2.60
N ASN A 261 9.67 6.14 -2.77
CA ASN A 261 9.22 5.01 -3.58
C ASN A 261 8.18 5.42 -4.62
N ASN A 262 8.36 5.03 -5.87
CA ASN A 262 7.51 5.48 -6.97
C ASN A 262 7.11 4.26 -7.81
N ILE A 263 5.81 4.03 -7.96
CA ILE A 263 5.24 2.98 -8.79
C ILE A 263 4.69 3.65 -10.04
N LEU A 264 5.29 3.35 -11.18
CA LEU A 264 4.89 3.90 -12.47
C LEU A 264 4.22 2.81 -13.28
N LYS A 265 2.93 2.96 -13.56
CA LYS A 265 2.15 2.03 -14.37
C LYS A 265 1.94 2.59 -15.77
N ILE A 266 2.16 1.76 -16.78
CA ILE A 266 1.92 2.06 -18.19
C ILE A 266 1.11 0.90 -18.76
N GLY A 267 -0.16 1.16 -19.08
CA GLY A 267 -1.08 0.09 -19.46
C GLY A 267 -1.16 -1.00 -18.38
N ASN A 268 -0.90 -2.26 -18.73
CA ASN A 268 -0.94 -3.38 -17.78
C ASN A 268 0.36 -3.59 -16.99
N ASP A 269 1.43 -2.92 -17.39
CA ASP A 269 2.76 -3.09 -16.80
C ASP A 269 3.07 -1.98 -15.81
N ALA A 270 3.89 -2.29 -14.80
CA ALA A 270 4.33 -1.31 -13.83
C ALA A 270 5.79 -1.55 -13.44
N VAL A 271 6.47 -0.48 -13.05
CA VAL A 271 7.85 -0.49 -12.57
C VAL A 271 7.94 0.27 -11.25
N GLU A 272 8.69 -0.28 -10.31
CA GLU A 272 9.01 0.40 -9.06
C GLU A 272 10.39 1.03 -9.16
N VAL A 273 10.44 2.33 -8.87
CA VAL A 273 11.66 3.14 -8.90
C VAL A 273 11.84 3.83 -7.55
N LYS A 274 13.00 3.59 -6.93
CA LYS A 274 13.39 4.25 -5.68
C LYS A 274 14.34 5.40 -5.96
N SER A 275 14.10 6.50 -5.27
CA SER A 275 14.97 7.68 -5.29
C SER A 275 16.06 7.52 -4.24
N GLU A 276 17.29 7.28 -4.67
CA GLU A 276 18.45 7.14 -3.79
C GLU A 276 19.11 8.50 -3.52
N LYS A 277 20.01 8.54 -2.52
CA LYS A 277 20.79 9.75 -2.20
C LYS A 277 21.52 10.27 -3.45
N GLY A 278 21.42 11.57 -3.69
CA GLY A 278 22.04 12.22 -4.85
C GLY A 278 21.19 12.19 -6.13
N GLY A 279 19.92 11.76 -6.06
CA GLY A 279 19.01 11.75 -7.20
C GLY A 279 19.22 10.57 -8.15
N THR A 280 19.92 9.54 -7.70
CA THR A 280 20.10 8.29 -8.45
C THR A 280 18.79 7.50 -8.47
N ARG A 281 18.40 7.03 -9.65
CA ARG A 281 17.15 6.28 -9.88
C ARG A 281 17.43 4.79 -9.80
N ASN A 282 16.82 4.10 -8.85
CA ASN A 282 17.03 2.67 -8.66
C ASN A 282 15.78 1.89 -9.10
N TYR A 283 15.84 1.22 -10.24
CA TYR A 283 14.77 0.35 -10.74
C TYR A 283 14.86 -0.97 -9.97
N VAL A 284 13.88 -1.24 -9.12
CA VAL A 284 13.98 -2.33 -8.13
C VAL A 284 13.04 -3.50 -8.39
N ASP A 285 11.99 -3.27 -9.18
CA ASP A 285 11.01 -4.30 -9.51
C ASP A 285 10.15 -3.91 -10.71
N VAL A 286 9.50 -4.91 -11.30
CA VAL A 286 8.52 -4.78 -12.40
C VAL A 286 7.33 -5.68 -12.11
N SER A 287 6.13 -5.31 -12.57
CA SER A 287 4.96 -6.16 -12.46
C SER A 287 5.11 -7.42 -13.33
N GLY A 288 4.39 -8.49 -12.99
CA GLY A 288 4.53 -9.79 -13.65
C GLY A 288 3.92 -9.91 -15.05
N GLY A 289 3.25 -8.87 -15.56
CA GLY A 289 2.41 -8.92 -16.77
C GLY A 289 3.13 -8.74 -18.11
N GLY A 290 4.33 -8.14 -18.12
CA GLY A 290 4.94 -7.71 -19.37
C GLY A 290 6.36 -7.17 -19.21
N SER A 291 6.70 -6.17 -20.02
CA SER A 291 8.07 -5.68 -20.17
C SER A 291 8.12 -4.17 -20.23
N ILE A 292 9.07 -3.58 -19.52
CA ILE A 292 9.31 -2.14 -19.53
C ILE A 292 10.59 -1.86 -20.32
N VAL A 293 10.50 -0.94 -21.26
CA VAL A 293 11.64 -0.49 -22.07
C VAL A 293 12.16 0.82 -21.49
N LEU A 294 13.45 0.84 -21.15
CA LEU A 294 14.19 2.03 -20.75
C LEU A 294 15.05 2.49 -21.92
N GLU A 295 14.80 3.71 -22.39
CA GLU A 295 15.57 4.34 -23.46
C GLU A 295 16.68 5.21 -22.85
N PHE A 296 17.93 4.95 -23.24
CA PHE A 296 19.09 5.74 -22.83
C PHE A 296 19.67 6.52 -24.01
N PRO A 297 19.85 7.84 -23.89
CA PRO A 297 20.64 8.59 -24.86
C PRO A 297 22.13 8.21 -24.73
N THR A 298 22.80 8.06 -25.85
CA THR A 298 24.23 7.69 -25.96
C THR A 298 24.91 8.51 -27.06
N SER A 299 26.24 8.43 -27.18
CA SER A 299 26.98 9.10 -28.25
C SER A 299 26.63 8.60 -29.67
N THR A 300 26.17 7.35 -29.82
CA THR A 300 25.87 6.72 -31.12
C THR A 300 24.36 6.63 -31.41
N GLY A 301 23.51 7.20 -30.55
CA GLY A 301 22.05 7.19 -30.71
C GLY A 301 21.32 6.82 -29.42
N LYS A 302 20.21 6.10 -29.53
CA LYS A 302 19.39 5.66 -28.39
C LYS A 302 19.55 4.17 -28.17
N LEU A 303 19.89 3.77 -26.94
CA LEU A 303 19.99 2.37 -26.54
C LEU A 303 18.80 1.97 -25.68
N ASN A 304 18.11 0.90 -26.08
CA ASN A 304 16.98 0.36 -25.33
C ASN A 304 17.41 -0.82 -24.44
N ILE A 305 17.03 -0.72 -23.16
CA ILE A 305 17.19 -1.76 -22.16
C ILE A 305 15.80 -2.26 -21.77
N ILE A 306 15.55 -3.55 -21.93
CA ILE A 306 14.28 -4.19 -21.64
C ILE A 306 14.37 -4.86 -20.27
N LEU A 307 13.44 -4.50 -19.39
CA LEU A 307 13.21 -5.13 -18.09
C LEU A 307 11.99 -6.04 -18.18
N CYS A 308 12.17 -7.30 -17.79
CA CYS A 308 11.07 -8.26 -17.76
C CYS A 308 11.09 -9.03 -16.45
N HIS A 309 9.91 -9.35 -15.92
CA HIS A 309 9.81 -10.31 -14.84
C HIS A 309 10.34 -11.69 -15.30
N ASP A 310 11.24 -12.30 -14.51
CA ASP A 310 11.64 -13.70 -14.74
C ASP A 310 10.61 -14.67 -14.17
N VAL A 311 9.73 -15.19 -15.04
CA VAL A 311 8.72 -16.19 -14.68
C VAL A 311 9.29 -17.54 -14.21
N LYS A 312 10.58 -17.82 -14.46
CA LYS A 312 11.25 -19.04 -14.00
C LYS A 312 11.97 -18.82 -12.68
N LYS A 313 12.49 -17.61 -12.44
CA LYS A 313 13.18 -17.19 -11.23
C LYS A 313 12.47 -15.98 -10.64
N TYR A 314 11.41 -16.24 -9.89
CA TYR A 314 10.49 -15.21 -9.41
C TYR A 314 11.16 -14.08 -8.60
N ASP A 315 12.36 -14.30 -8.08
CA ASP A 315 13.20 -13.36 -7.35
C ASP A 315 14.11 -12.49 -8.25
N GLN A 316 14.01 -12.59 -9.58
CA GLN A 316 14.83 -11.84 -10.54
C GLN A 316 14.02 -11.00 -11.55
N VAL A 317 14.55 -9.82 -11.90
CA VAL A 317 14.19 -9.09 -13.12
C VAL A 317 15.26 -9.39 -14.16
N GLN A 318 14.85 -9.84 -15.34
CA GLN A 318 15.75 -10.00 -16.48
C GLN A 318 16.07 -8.64 -17.10
N VAL A 319 17.33 -8.47 -17.47
CA VAL A 319 17.82 -7.28 -18.17
C VAL A 319 18.34 -7.69 -19.53
N ARG A 320 17.74 -7.14 -20.58
CA ARG A 320 18.13 -7.42 -21.96
C ARG A 320 18.47 -6.13 -22.68
N VAL A 321 19.52 -6.17 -23.48
CA VAL A 321 19.82 -5.08 -24.41
C VAL A 321 19.20 -5.42 -25.75
N GLU A 322 18.42 -4.49 -26.30
CA GLU A 322 17.75 -4.69 -27.58
C GLU A 322 18.78 -4.76 -28.73
N ASN A 323 19.69 -3.78 -28.80
CA ASN A 323 20.77 -3.75 -29.79
C ASN A 323 22.12 -4.13 -29.15
N LYS A 324 22.52 -5.40 -29.30
CA LYS A 324 23.78 -5.92 -28.74
C LYS A 324 25.02 -5.40 -29.45
N GLU A 325 24.94 -5.08 -30.74
CA GLU A 325 26.07 -4.54 -31.51
C GLU A 325 26.41 -3.14 -31.01
N MET A 326 25.39 -2.27 -30.91
CA MET A 326 25.54 -0.93 -30.34
C MET A 326 26.07 -0.97 -28.89
N TRP A 327 25.58 -1.92 -28.07
CA TRP A 327 26.14 -2.10 -26.73
C TRP A 327 27.63 -2.42 -26.74
N ALA A 328 28.07 -3.34 -27.61
CA ALA A 328 29.47 -3.72 -27.71
C ALA A 328 30.35 -2.54 -28.16
N GLU A 329 29.88 -1.74 -29.12
CA GLU A 329 30.56 -0.50 -29.56
C GLU A 329 30.70 0.50 -28.40
N LEU A 330 29.62 0.75 -27.67
CA LEU A 330 29.63 1.65 -26.51
C LEU A 330 30.58 1.18 -25.41
N GLN A 331 30.70 -0.14 -25.20
CA GLN A 331 31.67 -0.71 -24.27
C GLN A 331 33.12 -0.54 -24.75
N GLN A 332 33.39 -0.64 -26.07
CA GLN A 332 34.73 -0.45 -26.63
C GLN A 332 35.23 0.99 -26.47
N ILE A 333 34.35 1.98 -26.63
CA ILE A 333 34.69 3.40 -26.43
C ILE A 333 34.67 3.82 -24.95
N GLY A 334 34.25 2.93 -24.05
CA GLY A 334 34.23 3.19 -22.60
C GLY A 334 33.13 4.14 -22.13
N GLU A 335 32.01 4.24 -22.87
CA GLU A 335 30.90 5.13 -22.50
C GLU A 335 30.13 4.59 -21.29
N GLU A 336 30.00 5.40 -20.24
CA GLU A 336 29.23 5.04 -19.04
C GLU A 336 27.75 5.39 -19.22
N ILE A 337 26.97 4.40 -19.68
CA ILE A 337 25.53 4.53 -19.90
C ILE A 337 24.78 4.44 -18.57
N GLY A 338 23.79 5.31 -18.38
CA GLY A 338 22.93 5.27 -17.20
C GLY A 338 23.65 5.61 -15.90
N LYS A 339 24.63 6.54 -15.93
CA LYS A 339 25.45 6.96 -14.77
C LYS A 339 24.64 7.25 -13.49
N ASN A 340 23.42 7.78 -13.63
CA ASN A 340 22.53 8.10 -12.51
C ASN A 340 21.40 7.07 -12.33
N CYS A 341 21.58 5.85 -12.82
CA CYS A 341 20.62 4.75 -12.73
C CYS A 341 21.25 3.51 -12.09
N LEU A 342 20.48 2.85 -11.23
CA LEU A 342 20.77 1.57 -10.63
C LEU A 342 19.64 0.58 -10.93
N PHE A 343 19.97 -0.70 -10.86
CA PHE A 343 19.08 -1.82 -11.14
C PHE A 343 19.20 -2.81 -9.98
N GLY A 344 18.24 -2.82 -9.07
CA GLY A 344 18.36 -3.57 -7.81
C GLY A 344 19.62 -3.20 -7.00
N GLY A 345 20.06 -1.95 -7.09
CA GLY A 345 21.28 -1.45 -6.41
C GLY A 345 22.60 -1.64 -7.16
N VAL A 346 22.62 -2.26 -8.34
CA VAL A 346 23.85 -2.39 -9.17
C VAL A 346 23.81 -1.48 -10.40
N LYS A 347 24.97 -1.20 -10.99
CA LYS A 347 25.07 -0.38 -12.21
C LYS A 347 24.50 -1.12 -13.43
N LEU A 348 24.06 -0.38 -14.45
CA LEU A 348 23.51 -0.93 -15.69
C LEU A 348 24.41 -1.99 -16.34
N LYS A 349 25.71 -1.69 -16.49
CA LYS A 349 26.67 -2.62 -17.08
C LYS A 349 26.71 -3.98 -16.39
N GLU A 350 26.77 -3.97 -15.06
CA GLU A 350 26.79 -5.20 -14.26
C GLU A 350 25.47 -5.98 -14.39
N ALA A 351 24.34 -5.28 -14.37
CA ALA A 351 23.02 -5.91 -14.55
C ALA A 351 22.87 -6.56 -15.94
N VAL A 352 23.39 -5.91 -16.99
CA VAL A 352 23.42 -6.43 -18.36
C VAL A 352 24.33 -7.65 -18.48
N GLU A 353 25.55 -7.60 -17.90
CA GLU A 353 26.50 -8.72 -17.93
C GLU A 353 25.97 -9.95 -17.19
N LYS A 354 25.27 -9.75 -16.07
CA LYS A 354 24.55 -10.80 -15.33
C LYS A 354 23.27 -11.25 -16.04
N GLY A 355 22.75 -10.44 -16.96
CA GLY A 355 21.45 -10.60 -17.62
C GLY A 355 20.24 -10.45 -16.69
N SER A 356 20.45 -10.04 -15.43
CA SER A 356 19.41 -9.93 -14.41
C SER A 356 19.88 -9.17 -13.17
N PHE A 357 18.93 -8.77 -12.33
CA PHE A 357 19.16 -8.33 -10.95
C PHE A 357 18.11 -8.91 -10.00
N THR A 358 18.43 -8.97 -8.70
CA THR A 358 17.52 -9.44 -7.66
C THR A 358 16.43 -8.41 -7.39
N ARG A 359 15.18 -8.87 -7.42
CA ARG A 359 14.00 -8.06 -7.13
C ARG A 359 13.96 -7.71 -5.65
N CYS A 360 13.73 -6.44 -5.33
CA CYS A 360 13.64 -5.99 -3.94
C CYS A 360 12.53 -4.95 -3.74
N GLY A 361 11.54 -4.96 -4.64
CA GLY A 361 10.35 -4.14 -4.56
C GLY A 361 9.11 -4.87 -4.07
N ILE A 362 7.98 -4.24 -4.30
CA ILE A 362 6.63 -4.56 -3.82
C ILE A 362 6.08 -5.86 -4.41
N TRP A 363 6.55 -6.28 -5.59
CA TRP A 363 6.16 -7.54 -6.23
C TRP A 363 7.14 -8.68 -5.93
N SER A 364 8.16 -8.45 -5.09
CA SER A 364 9.10 -9.50 -4.71
C SER A 364 8.49 -10.45 -3.68
N GLU A 365 8.40 -11.75 -4.01
CA GLU A 365 7.84 -12.76 -3.09
C GLU A 365 8.82 -13.20 -1.97
N LYS A 366 10.12 -12.94 -2.11
CA LYS A 366 11.13 -13.28 -1.10
C LYS A 366 12.32 -12.32 -1.14
N GLN A 367 12.70 -11.83 0.04
CA GLN A 367 14.10 -11.91 0.43
C GLN A 367 14.27 -13.22 1.22
N LYS A 368 15.14 -14.10 0.72
CA LYS A 368 15.71 -15.17 1.55
C LYS A 368 16.48 -14.52 2.70
N GLU A 369 16.32 -15.13 3.88
CA GLU A 369 17.25 -15.16 5.01
C GLU A 369 18.50 -14.28 4.87
N VAL A 370 18.56 -13.22 5.66
CA VAL A 370 19.81 -12.84 6.31
C VAL A 370 19.97 -13.75 7.54
N SER A 371 20.33 -15.02 7.31
CA SER A 371 21.18 -15.74 8.26
C SER A 371 22.55 -15.03 8.20
N GLU A 372 23.11 -14.45 9.25
CA GLU A 372 23.74 -15.12 10.39
C GLU A 372 24.06 -14.11 11.52
N LYS A 373 23.08 -13.31 12.00
CA LYS A 373 23.33 -12.48 13.20
C LYS A 373 22.22 -12.36 14.26
N LEU A 374 21.19 -13.21 14.20
CA LEU A 374 20.19 -13.31 15.28
C LEU A 374 20.11 -14.67 15.99
N PHE A 375 21.04 -15.59 15.70
CA PHE A 375 21.35 -16.68 16.62
C PHE A 375 22.23 -16.16 17.77
N SER A 376 21.58 -15.75 18.86
CA SER A 376 22.16 -15.92 20.21
C SER A 376 21.11 -16.04 21.33
N TRP A 377 19.85 -16.35 21.00
CA TRP A 377 18.88 -16.79 22.03
C TRP A 377 18.89 -18.31 22.25
N ALA A 378 19.44 -19.10 21.31
CA ALA A 378 19.61 -20.54 21.50
C ALA A 378 20.85 -20.91 22.34
N ASP A 379 21.85 -20.02 22.46
CA ASP A 379 23.05 -20.27 23.27
C ASP A 379 22.93 -19.77 24.71
N LYS A 380 21.93 -18.94 25.02
CA LYS A 380 21.70 -18.40 26.37
C LYS A 380 20.87 -19.31 27.29
N VAL A 381 20.41 -20.46 26.79
CA VAL A 381 19.65 -21.46 27.57
C VAL A 381 20.54 -22.63 28.02
N ARG A 382 21.79 -22.73 27.55
CA ARG A 382 22.72 -23.80 27.98
C ARG A 382 23.63 -23.42 29.15
N GLU A 383 23.61 -22.15 29.60
CA GLU A 383 24.51 -21.65 30.66
C GLU A 383 23.86 -21.52 32.05
N ASN A 384 22.54 -21.68 32.18
CA ASN A 384 21.82 -21.56 33.46
C ASN A 384 21.41 -22.90 34.10
N SER A 385 22.06 -24.01 33.74
CA SER A 385 21.96 -25.26 34.50
C SER A 385 23.29 -25.59 35.18
N LYS A 386 23.67 -24.74 36.15
CA LYS A 386 24.62 -25.10 37.20
C LYS A 386 23.94 -24.93 38.54
N GLU A 387 24.21 -25.92 39.41
CA GLU A 387 23.79 -26.08 40.80
C GLU A 387 22.39 -26.69 40.94
N THR A 388 22.20 -27.93 41.43
CA THR A 388 22.85 -28.55 42.60
C THR A 388 22.89 -30.08 42.47
N CYS A 389 24.09 -30.66 42.37
CA CYS A 389 24.36 -31.98 42.95
C CYS A 389 25.14 -31.73 44.25
N ARG A 390 24.44 -31.75 45.38
CA ARG A 390 25.06 -32.00 46.70
C ARG A 390 24.90 -33.47 47.02
N ALA A 391 26.02 -34.06 47.42
CA ALA A 391 26.20 -35.43 47.87
C ALA A 391 25.14 -35.89 48.89
N LEU A 392 24.59 -37.09 48.68
CA LEU A 392 24.97 -38.32 49.38
C LEU A 392 24.35 -39.53 48.66
#